data_AF-A0A8J7WNT0-F1
#
_entry.id   AF-A0A8J7WNT0-F1
#
_cell.length_a   1.000
_cell.length_b   1.000
_cell.length_c   1.000
_cell.angle_alpha   90.00
_cell.angle_beta   90.00
_cell.angle_gamma   90.00
#
_symmetry.space_group_name_H-M   'P 1'
#
loop_
_entity.id
_entity.type
_entity.pdbx_description
1 polymer ?
#
loop_
_entity_poly.entity_id
_entity_poly.type
_entity_poly.pdbx_seq_one_letter_code
_entity_poly.pdbx_strand_id
1 'polypeptide(L)'
;MDSFADPPFDWSKLSDGVRLGNLEGHAAVSATANSPQPLIGWFKEYYEGHKIQVPGGALEGSIELTCGPDPKIRESSNGERFFRVAKHDTAQCSIVMSLSGIIGCSWVDEFHPLFDSIGKFVEDCAAWNDHRGWTYVATVDGPEKELISLFGDFRLDRGASGDLSKWWIRQDIAIVSHPYLNPSRGGGKKVTLLALDLECAESAYRVIKTRPSEGSVSPAFINRTVG
;
A
#
# COMPACT_ATOMS: atom_id res chain seq x y z
N MET A 1 36.20 -14.24 1.86
CA MET A 1 35.21 -13.14 1.77
C MET A 1 33.88 -13.84 1.67
N ASP A 2 33.28 -14.08 2.82
CA ASP A 2 32.06 -14.87 2.96
C ASP A 2 30.86 -14.03 2.53
N SER A 3 30.03 -14.61 1.66
CA SER A 3 28.78 -14.00 1.20
C SER A 3 27.75 -14.04 2.32
N PHE A 4 27.34 -12.87 2.80
CA PHE A 4 26.12 -12.71 3.59
C PHE A 4 24.94 -12.84 2.63
N ALA A 5 24.54 -14.08 2.34
CA ALA A 5 23.20 -14.34 1.86
C ALA A 5 22.30 -14.39 3.10
N ASP A 6 21.44 -13.39 3.27
CA ASP A 6 20.35 -13.48 4.24
C ASP A 6 19.53 -14.73 3.92
N PRO A 7 19.10 -15.50 4.94
CA PRO A 7 18.25 -16.65 4.69
C PRO A 7 16.95 -16.19 4.04
N PRO A 8 16.46 -16.88 2.99
CA PRO A 8 15.21 -16.53 2.35
C PRO A 8 14.09 -16.51 3.40
N PHE A 9 13.35 -15.41 3.44
CA PHE A 9 12.18 -15.28 4.30
C PHE A 9 11.19 -16.40 3.95
N ASP A 10 10.88 -17.23 4.96
CA ASP A 10 10.12 -18.45 4.78
C ASP A 10 8.62 -18.16 4.67
N TRP A 11 8.16 -17.97 3.43
CA TRP A 11 6.75 -17.78 3.07
C TRP A 11 5.85 -18.94 3.50
N SER A 12 6.38 -20.14 3.78
CA SER A 12 5.56 -21.25 4.27
C SER A 12 4.97 -20.97 5.65
N LYS A 13 5.64 -20.12 6.45
CA LYS A 13 5.15 -19.64 7.74
C LYS A 13 4.02 -18.62 7.63
N LEU A 14 3.90 -17.95 6.49
CA LEU A 14 2.73 -17.12 6.15
C LEU A 14 1.65 -17.95 5.44
N SER A 15 2.01 -18.92 4.60
CA SER A 15 1.03 -19.67 3.81
C SER A 15 0.11 -20.58 4.64
N ASP A 16 0.56 -21.01 5.82
CA ASP A 16 -0.28 -21.80 6.74
C ASP A 16 -1.24 -20.94 7.58
N GLY A 17 -1.01 -19.61 7.67
CA GLY A 17 -1.88 -18.66 8.37
C GLY A 17 -2.64 -17.67 7.48
N VAL A 18 -2.21 -17.48 6.22
CA VAL A 18 -2.71 -16.48 5.26
C VAL A 18 -3.29 -17.15 4.01
N ARG A 19 -3.71 -18.42 4.11
CA ARG A 19 -4.91 -18.83 3.37
C ARG A 19 -6.09 -18.15 4.04
N LEU A 20 -6.31 -16.88 3.67
CA LEU A 20 -7.59 -16.18 3.81
C LEU A 20 -8.64 -16.93 2.98
N GLY A 21 -8.97 -18.14 3.43
CA GLY A 21 -10.24 -18.75 3.12
C GLY A 21 -11.29 -17.80 3.68
N ASN A 22 -12.15 -17.31 2.80
CA ASN A 22 -13.44 -16.70 3.11
C ASN A 22 -13.54 -16.12 4.53
N LEU A 23 -13.29 -14.81 4.66
CA LEU A 23 -13.77 -14.02 5.79
C LEU A 23 -15.32 -14.00 5.91
N GLU A 24 -16.03 -14.94 5.27
CA GLU A 24 -17.41 -15.30 5.61
C GLU A 24 -17.49 -16.03 6.98
N GLY A 25 -16.37 -16.53 7.52
CA GLY A 25 -16.32 -17.20 8.84
C GLY A 25 -15.94 -16.33 10.04
N HIS A 26 -15.38 -15.13 9.82
CA HIS A 26 -15.00 -14.20 10.90
C HIS A 26 -15.94 -13.00 11.03
N ALA A 27 -17.18 -13.16 10.59
CA ALA A 27 -18.33 -12.35 11.00
C ALA A 27 -18.67 -12.47 12.51
N ALA A 28 -17.77 -13.02 13.35
CA ALA A 28 -18.04 -13.30 14.75
C ALA A 28 -16.84 -13.08 15.69
N VAL A 29 -15.93 -12.14 15.40
CA VAL A 29 -15.55 -11.27 16.52
C VAL A 29 -16.73 -10.33 16.68
N SER A 30 -17.75 -10.83 17.38
CA SER A 30 -18.87 -10.01 17.82
C SER A 30 -18.24 -8.87 18.59
N ALA A 31 -18.14 -7.73 17.91
CA ALA A 31 -17.92 -6.46 18.52
C ALA A 31 -19.01 -6.33 19.58
N THR A 32 -18.67 -6.62 20.83
CA THR A 32 -19.19 -5.80 21.92
C THR A 32 -18.75 -4.39 21.55
N ALA A 33 -19.68 -3.65 20.96
CA ALA A 33 -19.49 -2.53 20.04
C ALA A 33 -18.77 -1.30 20.62
N ASN A 34 -18.03 -1.41 21.72
CA ASN A 34 -17.40 -0.29 22.41
C ASN A 34 -16.03 -0.58 23.02
N SER A 35 -15.47 -1.80 22.92
CA SER A 35 -14.11 -2.06 23.38
C SER A 35 -13.14 -2.18 22.19
N PRO A 36 -12.22 -1.22 22.03
CA PRO A 36 -11.17 -1.23 21.00
C PRO A 36 -9.96 -2.09 21.40
N GLN A 37 -9.93 -2.57 22.64
CA GLN A 37 -8.81 -3.30 23.23
C GLN A 37 -8.51 -4.65 22.52
N PRO A 38 -9.50 -5.43 22.04
CA PRO A 38 -9.23 -6.67 21.31
C PRO A 38 -8.48 -6.46 19.99
N LEU A 39 -8.83 -5.43 19.22
CA LEU A 39 -8.18 -5.14 17.94
C LEU A 39 -6.75 -4.61 18.11
N ILE A 40 -6.53 -3.76 19.11
CA ILE A 40 -5.19 -3.29 19.46
C ILE A 40 -4.33 -4.46 19.95
N GLY A 41 -4.89 -5.33 20.80
CA GLY A 41 -4.20 -6.53 21.27
C GLY A 41 -3.80 -7.46 20.13
N TRP A 42 -4.73 -7.73 19.22
CA TRP A 42 -4.47 -8.49 18.00
C TRP A 42 -3.38 -7.85 17.13
N PHE A 43 -3.48 -6.55 16.84
CA PHE A 43 -2.45 -5.87 16.06
C PHE A 43 -1.07 -6.00 16.73
N LYS A 44 -1.02 -5.82 18.05
CA LYS A 44 0.22 -5.97 18.83
C LYS A 44 0.82 -7.36 18.74
N GLU A 45 -0.02 -8.39 18.76
CA GLU A 45 0.40 -9.78 18.71
C GLU A 45 1.01 -10.16 17.36
N TYR A 46 0.43 -9.68 16.24
CA TYR A 46 0.78 -10.16 14.90
C TYR A 46 1.67 -9.22 14.09
N TYR A 47 1.66 -7.91 14.37
CA TYR A 47 2.28 -6.90 13.50
C TYR A 47 3.25 -5.95 14.20
N GLU A 48 3.20 -5.80 15.53
CA GLU A 48 4.07 -4.84 16.24
C GLU A 48 5.56 -5.15 16.06
N GLY A 49 6.35 -4.10 15.83
CA GLY A 49 7.80 -4.18 15.67
C GLY A 49 8.26 -4.62 14.28
N HIS A 50 7.36 -5.07 13.41
CA HIS A 50 7.71 -5.38 12.03
C HIS A 50 8.10 -4.11 11.27
N LYS A 51 9.17 -4.21 10.48
CA LYS A 51 9.61 -3.14 9.59
C LYS A 51 9.38 -3.53 8.15
N ILE A 52 8.78 -2.62 7.42
CA ILE A 52 8.42 -2.76 6.02
C ILE A 52 9.15 -1.65 5.27
N GLN A 53 9.95 -2.02 4.27
CA GLN A 53 10.49 -1.04 3.34
C GLN A 53 9.44 -0.73 2.29
N VAL A 54 9.35 0.51 1.87
CA VAL A 54 8.51 0.91 0.75
C VAL A 54 9.40 1.65 -0.23
N PRO A 55 9.62 1.11 -1.43
CA PRO A 55 10.70 1.59 -2.28
C PRO A 55 10.33 2.80 -3.13
N GLY A 56 9.09 3.28 -3.04
CA GLY A 56 8.66 4.48 -3.76
C GLY A 56 7.22 4.89 -3.46
N GLY A 57 6.80 5.97 -4.12
CA GLY A 57 5.46 6.50 -3.96
C GLY A 57 5.32 7.44 -2.76
N ALA A 58 4.09 7.62 -2.29
CA ALA A 58 3.83 8.58 -1.20
C ALA A 58 4.25 8.08 0.19
N LEU A 59 4.50 6.76 0.30
CA LEU A 59 4.92 6.07 1.51
C LEU A 59 6.37 5.58 1.41
N GLU A 60 7.15 6.12 0.47
CA GLU A 60 8.56 5.74 0.27
C GLU A 60 9.37 5.91 1.55
N GLY A 61 10.07 4.85 1.98
CA GLY A 61 10.91 4.84 3.16
C GLY A 61 10.68 3.61 4.05
N SER A 62 11.17 3.69 5.28
CA SER A 62 10.99 2.62 6.26
C SER A 62 9.75 2.86 7.12
N ILE A 63 8.85 1.88 7.13
CA ILE A 63 7.64 1.87 7.96
C ILE A 63 7.80 0.83 9.06
N GLU A 64 7.78 1.28 10.31
CA GLU A 64 7.68 0.40 11.47
C GLU A 64 6.21 0.27 11.87
N LEU A 65 5.69 -0.95 11.86
CA LEU A 65 4.36 -1.27 12.36
C LEU A 65 4.37 -1.19 13.88
N THR A 66 3.71 -0.18 14.43
CA THR A 66 3.64 0.04 15.87
C THR A 66 2.46 0.94 16.22
N CYS A 67 1.76 0.56 17.29
CA CYS A 67 0.75 1.42 17.92
C CYS A 67 1.27 2.10 19.20
N GLY A 68 2.51 1.81 19.59
CA GLY A 68 3.16 2.36 20.77
C GLY A 68 2.70 1.72 22.10
N PRO A 69 3.28 2.17 23.23
CA PRO A 69 2.98 1.60 24.54
C PRO A 69 1.52 1.86 24.97
N ASP A 70 1.01 3.06 24.71
CA ASP A 70 -0.34 3.51 25.08
C ASP A 70 -1.08 4.08 23.85
N PRO A 71 -1.63 3.22 22.98
CA PRO A 71 -2.31 3.65 21.77
C PRO A 71 -3.59 4.42 22.10
N LYS A 72 -3.60 5.71 21.71
CA LYS A 72 -4.78 6.57 21.84
C LYS A 72 -5.71 6.38 20.65
N ILE A 73 -6.99 6.28 20.95
CA ILE A 73 -8.04 6.28 19.93
C ILE A 73 -8.49 7.71 19.74
N ARG A 74 -8.53 8.10 18.47
CA ARG A 74 -9.03 9.37 18.00
C ARG A 74 -10.33 9.13 17.26
N GLU A 75 -11.10 10.19 17.10
CA GLU A 75 -12.36 10.20 16.36
C GLU A 75 -12.32 11.36 15.38
N SER A 76 -12.54 11.08 14.10
CA SER A 76 -12.62 12.10 13.05
C SER A 76 -13.97 12.78 13.03
N SER A 77 -14.11 13.88 12.28
CA SER A 77 -15.35 14.65 12.20
C SER A 77 -16.57 13.86 11.68
N ASN A 78 -16.33 12.78 10.93
CA ASN A 78 -17.37 11.86 10.44
C ASN A 78 -17.73 10.73 11.43
N GLY A 79 -17.15 10.73 12.63
CA GLY A 79 -17.39 9.72 13.67
C GLY A 79 -16.57 8.43 13.53
N GLU A 80 -15.67 8.34 12.54
CA GLU A 80 -14.77 7.20 12.42
C GLU A 80 -13.75 7.20 13.55
N ARG A 81 -13.59 6.05 14.21
CA ARG A 81 -12.68 5.89 15.35
C ARG A 81 -11.47 5.10 14.91
N PHE A 82 -10.28 5.62 15.20
CA PHE A 82 -9.04 5.06 14.70
C PHE A 82 -7.89 5.24 15.67
N PHE A 83 -6.83 4.48 15.48
CA PHE A 83 -5.59 4.60 16.23
C PHE A 83 -4.39 4.47 15.30
N ARG A 84 -3.24 5.00 15.73
CA ARG A 84 -2.00 4.90 14.97
C ARG A 84 -1.52 3.45 14.95
N VAL A 85 -1.07 2.99 13.79
CA VAL A 85 -0.53 1.63 13.61
C VAL A 85 0.83 1.59 12.92
N ALA A 86 1.35 2.73 12.48
CA ALA A 86 2.70 2.77 11.94
C ALA A 86 3.45 4.07 12.26
N LYS A 87 4.76 3.92 12.30
CA LYS A 87 5.73 5.01 12.32
C LYS A 87 6.48 5.01 11.01
N HIS A 88 6.48 6.17 10.36
CA HIS A 88 7.22 6.43 9.15
C HIS A 88 8.29 7.47 9.48
N ASP A 89 9.46 7.33 8.88
CA ASP A 89 10.61 8.23 9.06
C ASP A 89 10.37 9.65 8.52
N THR A 90 9.65 9.79 7.42
CA THR A 90 9.56 11.02 6.63
C THR A 90 8.13 11.45 6.30
N ALA A 91 7.14 10.53 6.34
CA ALA A 91 5.76 10.89 6.04
C ALA A 91 5.21 11.89 7.06
N GLN A 92 4.60 12.96 6.55
CA GLN A 92 4.01 14.04 7.37
C GLN A 92 2.65 13.67 7.97
N CYS A 93 2.01 12.61 7.48
CA CYS A 93 0.76 12.07 8.00
C CYS A 93 0.99 10.88 8.92
N SER A 94 0.03 10.60 9.79
CA SER A 94 0.02 9.36 10.56
C SER A 94 -0.60 8.23 9.75
N ILE A 95 0.00 7.04 9.78
CA ILE A 95 -0.66 5.81 9.27
C ILE A 95 -1.48 5.22 10.41
N VAL A 96 -2.77 5.03 10.15
CA VAL A 96 -3.79 4.73 11.16
C VAL A 96 -4.66 3.55 10.73
N MET A 97 -5.29 2.90 11.70
CA MET A 97 -6.27 1.84 11.47
C MET A 97 -7.59 2.20 12.15
N SER A 98 -8.69 2.06 11.42
CA SER A 98 -10.04 2.18 11.98
C SER A 98 -10.36 1.02 12.92
N LEU A 99 -11.39 1.16 13.75
CA LEU A 99 -11.89 0.04 14.56
C LEU A 99 -12.54 -1.07 13.71
N SER A 100 -12.84 -0.80 12.44
CA SER A 100 -13.26 -1.79 11.45
C SER A 100 -12.10 -2.51 10.75
N GLY A 101 -10.85 -2.14 11.03
CA GLY A 101 -9.64 -2.78 10.48
C GLY A 101 -9.13 -2.19 9.17
N ILE A 102 -9.75 -1.12 8.66
CA ILE A 102 -9.33 -0.41 7.45
C ILE A 102 -8.08 0.42 7.76
N ILE A 103 -7.09 0.38 6.87
CA ILE A 103 -5.89 1.20 6.98
C ILE A 103 -6.09 2.50 6.22
N GLY A 104 -5.70 3.59 6.86
CA GLY A 104 -5.79 4.92 6.30
C GLY A 104 -4.59 5.79 6.65
N CYS A 105 -4.64 7.03 6.20
CA CYS A 105 -3.83 8.11 6.72
C CYS A 105 -4.66 9.08 7.55
N SER A 106 -3.98 9.79 8.45
CA SER A 106 -4.56 10.88 9.21
C SER A 106 -3.76 12.17 9.08
N TRP A 107 -4.51 13.23 8.75
CA TRP A 107 -4.08 14.62 8.72
C TRP A 107 -4.99 15.40 9.66
N VAL A 108 -4.42 16.12 10.63
CA VAL A 108 -5.19 16.97 11.56
C VAL A 108 -6.39 16.24 12.19
N ASP A 109 -6.18 14.99 12.61
CA ASP A 109 -7.19 14.12 13.23
C ASP A 109 -8.35 13.68 12.33
N GLU A 110 -8.25 13.86 11.01
CA GLU A 110 -9.17 13.26 10.05
C GLU A 110 -8.72 11.85 9.64
N PHE A 111 -9.67 10.97 9.31
CA PHE A 111 -9.40 9.64 8.81
C PHE A 111 -9.69 9.56 7.31
N HIS A 112 -8.71 9.08 6.54
CA HIS A 112 -8.84 8.87 5.11
C HIS A 112 -8.42 7.45 4.74
N PRO A 113 -9.33 6.61 4.23
CA PRO A 113 -9.03 5.21 3.93
C PRO A 113 -8.08 5.08 2.74
N LEU A 114 -7.16 4.13 2.84
CA LEU A 114 -6.15 3.82 1.81
C LEU A 114 -6.17 2.35 1.39
N PHE A 115 -6.31 1.44 2.35
CA PHE A 115 -6.31 -0.01 2.10
C PHE A 115 -7.41 -0.68 2.93
N ASP A 116 -7.97 -1.75 2.38
CA ASP A 116 -9.14 -2.42 2.99
C ASP A 116 -8.79 -3.13 4.30
N SER A 117 -7.52 -3.46 4.53
CA SER A 117 -7.04 -4.08 5.76
C SER A 117 -5.53 -3.90 5.96
N ILE A 118 -5.04 -4.22 7.17
CA ILE A 118 -3.60 -4.31 7.44
C ILE A 118 -2.92 -5.39 6.58
N GLY A 119 -3.58 -6.52 6.36
CA GLY A 119 -3.08 -7.57 5.47
C GLY A 119 -2.86 -7.04 4.06
N LYS A 120 -3.85 -6.31 3.52
CA LYS A 120 -3.75 -5.68 2.20
C LYS A 120 -2.62 -4.65 2.12
N PHE A 121 -2.47 -3.84 3.17
CA PHE A 121 -1.38 -2.87 3.25
C PHE A 121 -0.01 -3.55 3.22
N VAL A 122 0.18 -4.59 4.04
CA VAL A 122 1.43 -5.36 4.08
C VAL A 122 1.69 -6.06 2.76
N GLU A 123 0.67 -6.67 2.14
CA GLU A 123 0.77 -7.30 0.82
C GLU A 123 1.16 -6.31 -0.27
N ASP A 124 0.56 -5.12 -0.30
CA ASP A 124 0.89 -4.09 -1.30
C ASP A 124 2.34 -3.64 -1.13
N CYS A 125 2.80 -3.45 0.11
CA CYS A 125 4.19 -3.14 0.39
C CYS A 125 5.15 -4.30 0.07
N ALA A 126 4.79 -5.53 0.38
CA ALA A 126 5.60 -6.72 0.07
C ALA A 126 5.67 -6.98 -1.44
N ALA A 127 4.57 -6.76 -2.16
CA ALA A 127 4.52 -6.84 -3.61
C ALA A 127 5.45 -5.83 -4.29
N TRP A 128 5.72 -4.69 -3.65
CA TRP A 128 6.74 -3.74 -4.10
C TRP A 128 8.18 -4.20 -3.82
N ASN A 129 8.43 -4.92 -2.74
CA ASN A 129 9.80 -5.31 -2.35
C ASN A 129 10.29 -6.61 -3.00
N ASP A 130 9.44 -7.64 -3.10
CA ASP A 130 9.98 -9.01 -3.15
C ASP A 130 9.36 -9.91 -4.24
N HIS A 131 8.12 -9.66 -4.67
CA HIS A 131 7.34 -10.76 -5.27
C HIS A 131 7.35 -10.89 -6.79
N ARG A 132 7.78 -9.87 -7.55
CA ARG A 132 7.58 -9.86 -9.01
C ARG A 132 8.81 -9.39 -9.81
N GLY A 133 9.90 -9.05 -9.13
CA GLY A 133 11.11 -8.49 -9.76
C GLY A 133 10.96 -7.05 -10.25
N TRP A 134 9.86 -6.36 -9.95
CA TRP A 134 9.63 -4.98 -10.37
C TRP A 134 10.47 -3.99 -9.58
N THR A 135 11.69 -3.74 -10.07
CA THR A 135 12.74 -2.97 -9.39
C THR A 135 12.72 -1.47 -9.68
N TYR A 136 11.78 -1.00 -10.48
CA TYR A 136 11.67 0.42 -10.84
C TYR A 136 10.26 0.92 -10.58
N VAL A 137 10.16 2.09 -9.96
CA VAL A 137 8.88 2.70 -9.59
C VAL A 137 8.79 4.12 -10.12
N ALA A 138 7.61 4.45 -10.63
CA ALA A 138 7.26 5.81 -11.02
C ALA A 138 5.88 6.14 -10.45
N THR A 139 5.78 7.27 -9.76
CA THR A 139 4.49 7.87 -9.45
C THR A 139 3.99 8.61 -10.69
N VAL A 140 2.74 8.40 -11.04
CA VAL A 140 2.09 9.07 -12.16
C VAL A 140 0.76 9.64 -11.68
N ASP A 141 0.56 10.94 -11.89
CA ASP A 141 -0.75 11.55 -11.69
C ASP A 141 -1.65 11.20 -12.88
N GLY A 142 -2.95 10.98 -12.66
CA GLY A 142 -3.92 10.70 -13.72
C GLY A 142 -4.71 9.41 -13.52
N PRO A 143 -5.75 9.18 -14.35
CA PRO A 143 -6.64 8.04 -14.19
C PRO A 143 -5.98 6.72 -14.63
N GLU A 144 -6.17 5.67 -13.84
CA GLU A 144 -5.61 4.34 -14.11
C GLU A 144 -5.97 3.80 -15.50
N LYS A 145 -7.18 4.09 -15.98
CA LYS A 145 -7.71 3.60 -17.27
C LYS A 145 -6.89 4.09 -18.46
N GLU A 146 -6.36 5.31 -18.38
CA GLU A 146 -5.54 5.87 -19.45
C GLU A 146 -4.16 5.22 -19.48
N LEU A 147 -3.57 4.96 -18.32
CA LEU A 147 -2.28 4.27 -18.27
C LEU A 147 -2.42 2.81 -18.73
N ILE A 148 -3.50 2.13 -18.34
CA ILE A 148 -3.79 0.78 -18.79
C ILE A 148 -3.96 0.73 -20.31
N SER A 149 -4.68 1.69 -20.92
CA SER A 149 -4.91 1.71 -22.36
C SER A 149 -3.67 2.05 -23.18
N LEU A 150 -2.73 2.83 -22.63
CA LEU A 150 -1.46 3.18 -23.29
C LEU A 150 -0.56 1.97 -23.54
N PHE A 151 -0.54 1.02 -22.62
CA PHE A 151 0.37 -0.12 -22.68
C PHE A 151 -0.28 -1.42 -23.15
N GLY A 152 -1.61 -1.51 -23.08
CA GLY A 152 -2.36 -2.70 -23.49
C GLY A 152 -2.07 -3.94 -22.63
N ASP A 153 -2.82 -5.02 -22.88
CA ASP A 153 -2.57 -6.38 -22.37
C ASP A 153 -2.48 -6.56 -20.85
N PHE A 154 -3.01 -5.62 -20.08
CA PHE A 154 -3.12 -5.74 -18.65
C PHE A 154 -4.24 -6.68 -18.23
N ARG A 155 -3.97 -7.44 -17.16
CA ARG A 155 -4.98 -8.22 -16.44
C ARG A 155 -5.16 -7.64 -15.04
N LEU A 156 -6.41 -7.47 -14.62
CA LEU A 156 -6.69 -7.15 -13.22
C LEU A 156 -6.25 -8.33 -12.34
N ASP A 157 -5.32 -8.09 -11.43
CA ASP A 157 -4.92 -9.08 -10.43
C ASP A 157 -5.94 -9.04 -9.28
N ARG A 158 -6.89 -9.97 -9.29
CA ARG A 158 -7.94 -10.04 -8.28
C ARG A 158 -7.43 -10.43 -6.90
N GLY A 159 -6.30 -11.13 -6.81
CA GLY A 159 -5.71 -11.50 -5.53
C GLY A 159 -5.01 -10.30 -4.89
N ALA A 160 -4.33 -9.49 -5.69
CA ALA A 160 -3.68 -8.27 -5.22
C ALA A 160 -4.61 -7.05 -5.18
N SER A 161 -5.84 -7.12 -5.70
CA SER A 161 -6.79 -6.00 -5.70
C SER A 161 -7.81 -6.12 -4.58
N GLY A 162 -8.04 -5.02 -3.85
CA GLY A 162 -9.15 -4.84 -2.92
C GLY A 162 -10.09 -3.74 -3.42
N ASP A 163 -10.95 -3.16 -2.57
CA ASP A 163 -11.90 -2.12 -3.00
C ASP A 163 -11.23 -0.76 -3.17
N LEU A 164 -10.31 -0.41 -2.26
CA LEU A 164 -9.58 0.86 -2.27
C LEU A 164 -8.35 0.82 -3.19
N SER A 165 -7.61 -0.30 -3.19
CA SER A 165 -6.40 -0.50 -4.01
C SER A 165 -6.66 -1.48 -5.15
N LYS A 166 -6.27 -1.14 -6.38
CA LYS A 166 -6.45 -2.00 -7.56
C LYS A 166 -5.12 -2.19 -8.29
N TRP A 167 -4.87 -3.43 -8.70
CA TRP A 167 -3.63 -3.86 -9.37
C TRP A 167 -3.92 -4.41 -10.76
N TRP A 168 -3.21 -3.88 -11.76
CA TRP A 168 -3.19 -4.39 -13.12
C TRP A 168 -1.79 -4.85 -13.47
N ILE A 169 -1.67 -6.08 -13.93
CA ILE A 169 -0.39 -6.73 -14.17
C ILE A 169 -0.23 -7.07 -15.66
N ARG A 170 0.98 -6.82 -16.17
CA ARG A 170 1.53 -7.31 -17.44
C ARG A 170 2.80 -8.09 -17.10
N GLN A 171 3.48 -8.65 -18.10
CA GLN A 171 4.70 -9.46 -17.90
C GLN A 171 5.87 -8.66 -17.31
N ASP A 172 5.96 -7.38 -17.66
CA ASP A 172 7.11 -6.50 -17.44
C ASP A 172 6.77 -5.25 -16.62
N ILE A 173 5.49 -4.90 -16.52
CA ILE A 173 5.00 -3.75 -15.77
C ILE A 173 3.76 -4.09 -14.94
N ALA A 174 3.55 -3.35 -13.87
CA ALA A 174 2.30 -3.31 -13.13
C ALA A 174 1.87 -1.87 -12.89
N ILE A 175 0.56 -1.68 -12.84
CA ILE A 175 -0.10 -0.42 -12.50
C ILE A 175 -0.87 -0.66 -11.21
N VAL A 176 -0.60 0.16 -10.21
CA VAL A 176 -1.28 0.14 -8.92
C VAL A 176 -1.99 1.46 -8.73
N SER A 177 -3.27 1.42 -8.41
CA SER A 177 -4.05 2.61 -8.10
C SER A 177 -4.51 2.55 -6.66
N HIS A 178 -4.20 3.59 -5.89
CA HIS A 178 -4.62 3.72 -4.49
C HIS A 178 -5.19 5.14 -4.24
N PRO A 179 -5.99 5.34 -3.17
CA PRO A 179 -6.44 6.67 -2.80
C PRO A 179 -5.25 7.58 -2.47
N TYR A 180 -5.42 8.88 -2.70
CA TYR A 180 -4.33 9.84 -2.52
C TYR A 180 -4.02 10.06 -1.04
N LEU A 181 -2.73 10.04 -0.69
CA LEU A 181 -2.28 10.15 0.70
C LEU A 181 -2.65 11.50 1.35
N ASN A 182 -2.79 12.57 0.56
CA ASN A 182 -3.19 13.88 1.04
C ASN A 182 -4.44 14.41 0.29
N PRO A 183 -5.66 14.03 0.71
CA PRO A 183 -6.88 14.37 -0.02
C PRO A 183 -7.12 15.88 -0.19
N SER A 184 -6.51 16.73 0.66
CA SER A 184 -6.61 18.19 0.56
C SER A 184 -5.89 18.79 -0.67
N ARG A 185 -5.00 18.05 -1.33
CA ARG A 185 -4.27 18.51 -2.53
C ARG A 185 -4.95 18.15 -3.86
N GLY A 186 -6.17 17.62 -3.83
CA GLY A 186 -6.94 17.23 -5.03
C GLY A 186 -7.28 15.74 -5.01
N GLY A 187 -8.57 15.44 -4.99
CA GLY A 187 -9.15 14.11 -4.70
C GLY A 187 -9.16 13.13 -5.87
N GLY A 188 -8.00 12.84 -6.45
CA GLY A 188 -7.84 11.75 -7.42
C GLY A 188 -7.33 10.47 -6.77
N LYS A 189 -7.36 9.35 -7.50
CA LYS A 189 -6.49 8.22 -7.17
C LYS A 189 -5.07 8.54 -7.62
N LYS A 190 -4.07 8.09 -6.86
CA LYS A 190 -2.68 8.11 -7.30
C LYS A 190 -2.39 6.81 -8.03
N VAL A 191 -1.68 6.91 -9.16
CA VAL A 191 -1.25 5.72 -9.89
C VAL A 191 0.25 5.55 -9.72
N THR A 192 0.65 4.34 -9.37
CA THR A 192 2.04 3.92 -9.26
C THR A 192 2.30 2.91 -10.36
N LEU A 193 3.29 3.18 -11.20
CA LEU A 193 3.79 2.25 -12.20
C LEU A 193 5.01 1.54 -11.62
N LEU A 194 5.01 0.22 -11.70
CA LEU A 194 6.10 -0.66 -11.33
C LEU A 194 6.63 -1.31 -12.60
N ALA A 195 7.95 -1.40 -12.77
CA ALA A 195 8.59 -1.98 -13.93
C ALA A 195 9.69 -2.96 -13.52
N LEU A 196 9.83 -4.04 -14.30
CA LEU A 196 10.79 -5.13 -14.07
C LEU A 196 12.25 -4.66 -14.10
N ASP A 197 12.59 -3.81 -15.07
CA ASP A 197 13.93 -3.29 -15.29
C ASP A 197 13.91 -1.83 -15.78
N LEU A 198 15.10 -1.25 -15.91
CA LEU A 198 15.28 0.14 -16.32
C LEU A 198 14.78 0.39 -17.75
N GLU A 199 14.98 -0.58 -18.66
CA GLU A 199 14.57 -0.43 -20.06
C GLU A 199 13.04 -0.34 -20.16
N CYS A 200 12.34 -1.20 -19.41
CA CYS A 200 10.88 -1.18 -19.28
C CYS A 200 10.40 0.14 -18.66
N ALA A 201 11.07 0.60 -17.60
CA ALA A 201 10.74 1.87 -16.95
C ALA A 201 10.93 3.08 -17.88
N GLU A 202 12.05 3.15 -18.60
CA GLU A 202 12.36 4.22 -19.56
C GLU A 202 11.44 4.18 -20.79
N SER A 203 11.09 2.98 -21.25
CA SER A 203 10.10 2.77 -22.31
C SER A 203 8.73 3.29 -21.87
N ALA A 204 8.27 2.91 -20.67
CA ALA A 204 7.02 3.38 -20.10
C ALA A 204 7.01 4.91 -19.92
N TYR A 205 8.10 5.47 -19.41
CA TYR A 205 8.27 6.91 -19.23
C TYR A 205 8.22 7.67 -20.57
N ARG A 206 8.86 7.17 -21.63
CA ARG A 206 8.78 7.78 -22.97
C ARG A 206 7.36 7.80 -23.50
N VAL A 207 6.63 6.69 -23.39
CA VAL A 207 5.22 6.62 -23.81
C VAL A 207 4.38 7.67 -23.08
N ILE A 208 4.52 7.75 -21.75
CA ILE A 208 3.82 8.73 -20.91
C ILE A 208 4.16 10.17 -21.32
N LYS A 209 5.44 10.48 -21.54
CA LYS A 209 5.93 11.83 -21.84
C LYS A 209 5.59 12.33 -23.24
N THR A 210 5.45 11.43 -24.22
CA THR A 210 5.16 11.80 -25.62
C THR A 210 3.70 12.19 -25.89
N ARG A 211 2.84 12.16 -24.87
CA ARG A 211 1.46 12.60 -25.02
C ARG A 211 1.35 14.13 -25.14
N PRO A 212 0.53 14.65 -26.07
CA PRO A 212 0.15 16.06 -26.05
C PRO A 212 -0.54 16.37 -24.71
N SER A 213 -0.18 17.51 -24.13
CA SER A 213 -0.48 17.95 -22.76
C SER A 213 -1.95 18.32 -22.53
N GLU A 214 -2.90 17.50 -22.99
CA GLU A 214 -4.34 17.67 -22.74
C GLU A 214 -4.85 16.83 -21.56
N GLY A 215 -4.00 16.09 -20.85
CA GLY A 215 -4.37 15.31 -19.68
C GLY A 215 -3.27 15.24 -18.63
N SER A 216 -3.70 15.20 -17.37
CA SER A 216 -3.00 15.35 -16.08
C SER A 216 -1.90 14.33 -15.75
N VAL A 217 -1.15 13.84 -16.75
CA VAL A 217 -0.14 12.81 -16.57
C VAL A 217 1.26 13.42 -16.45
N SER A 218 1.63 13.80 -15.23
CA SER A 218 3.00 14.21 -14.90
C SER A 218 3.75 13.01 -14.32
N PRO A 219 4.77 12.46 -15.00
CA PRO A 219 5.59 11.42 -14.39
C PRO A 219 6.50 12.04 -13.33
N ALA A 220 6.48 11.47 -12.12
CA ALA A 220 7.55 11.67 -11.16
C ALA A 220 8.82 10.91 -11.64
N PHE A 221 9.97 11.24 -11.05
CA PHE A 221 11.25 10.60 -11.34
C PHE A 221 11.14 9.07 -11.28
N ILE A 222 11.76 8.37 -12.24
CA ILE A 222 11.96 6.92 -12.14
C ILE A 222 12.96 6.70 -11.01
N ASN A 223 12.48 6.13 -9.90
CA ASN A 223 13.34 5.72 -8.83
C ASN A 223 13.63 4.22 -8.99
N ARG A 224 14.89 3.84 -8.82
CA ARG A 224 15.24 2.45 -8.59
C ARG A 224 14.77 2.12 -7.17
N THR A 225 14.01 1.05 -7.02
CA THR A 225 13.67 0.51 -5.70
C THR A 225 14.97 0.12 -5.02
N VAL A 226 15.29 0.73 -3.89
CA VAL A 226 16.49 0.33 -3.13
C VAL A 226 16.21 -1.07 -2.58
N GLY A 227 16.98 -2.05 -3.07
CA GLY A 227 17.04 -3.40 -2.52
C GLY A 227 18.16 -3.51 -1.51
#